data_AF-A0A285TZZ2-F1
#
_entry.id   AF-A0A285TZZ2-F1
#
_cell.length_a   1.000
_cell.length_b   1.000
_cell.length_c   1.000
_cell.angle_alpha   90.00
_cell.angle_beta   90.00
_cell.angle_gamma   90.00
#
_symmetry.space_group_name_H-M   'P 1'
#
loop_
_entity.id
_entity.type
_entity.pdbx_description
1 polymer ?
#
loop_
_entity_poly.entity_id
_entity_poly.type
_entity_poly.pdbx_seq_one_letter_code
_entity_poly.pdbx_strand_id
1 'polypeptide(L)' 'MKFVKFVRAKDGADAYINPEKVAMVTVVNGVTMIRTTAGGEYASVAVQGDVAVVAMHLQMANSRERALDKLAQ' A
#
# COMPACT_ATOMS: atom_id res chain seq x y z
N MET A 1 8.61 4.81 -9.90
CA MET A 1 7.29 5.04 -9.24
C MET A 1 6.26 4.03 -9.74
N LYS A 2 6.17 2.89 -9.03
CA LYS A 2 5.19 1.85 -9.33
C LYS A 2 4.08 1.86 -8.28
N PHE A 3 2.83 1.96 -8.73
CA PHE A 3 1.67 1.84 -7.84
C PHE A 3 1.29 0.37 -7.66
N VAL A 4 0.92 -0.01 -6.44
CA VAL A 4 0.30 -1.30 -6.13
C VAL A 4 -1.20 -1.12 -6.13
N LYS A 5 -1.91 -1.98 -6.88
CA LYS A 5 -3.37 -1.98 -6.95
C LYS A 5 -3.96 -2.81 -5.81
N PHE A 6 -4.91 -2.23 -5.09
CA PHE A 6 -5.77 -2.87 -4.11
C PHE A 6 -7.23 -2.64 -4.48
N VAL A 7 -8.14 -3.39 -3.85
CA VAL A 7 -9.58 -3.18 -3.96
C VAL A 7 -10.05 -2.42 -2.72
N ARG A 8 -10.75 -1.30 -2.89
CA ARG A 8 -11.28 -0.50 -1.78
C ARG A 8 -12.39 -1.25 -1.05
N ALA A 9 -12.36 -1.19 0.28
CA ALA A 9 -13.38 -1.84 1.10
C ALA A 9 -14.76 -1.18 0.96
N LYS A 10 -14.84 0.15 0.71
CA LYS A 10 -16.11 0.89 0.72
C LYS A 10 -17.00 0.60 -0.50
N ASP A 11 -16.40 0.47 -1.67
CA ASP A 11 -17.11 0.47 -2.96
C ASP A 11 -16.58 -0.55 -3.98
N GLY A 12 -15.59 -1.36 -3.60
CA GLY A 12 -15.00 -2.38 -4.49
C GLY A 12 -14.20 -1.80 -5.66
N ALA A 13 -14.01 -0.48 -5.72
CA ALA A 13 -13.23 0.15 -6.78
C ALA A 13 -11.73 -0.02 -6.54
N ASP A 14 -10.95 0.22 -7.59
CA ASP A 14 -9.49 0.13 -7.52
C ASP A 14 -8.90 1.28 -6.67
N ALA A 15 -7.92 0.93 -5.84
CA ALA A 15 -7.04 1.87 -5.14
C ALA A 15 -5.59 1.63 -5.57
N TYR A 16 -4.96 2.67 -6.10
CA TYR A 16 -3.55 2.65 -6.49
C TYR A 16 -2.71 3.32 -5.41
N ILE A 17 -1.89 2.52 -4.73
CA ILE A 17 -1.08 2.95 -3.58
C ILE A 17 0.39 3.02 -4.00
N ASN A 18 1.04 4.15 -3.74
CA ASN A 18 2.51 4.22 -3.84
C ASN A 18 3.12 3.59 -2.57
N PRO A 19 3.79 2.42 -2.68
CA PRO A 19 4.34 1.71 -1.52
C PRO A 19 5.47 2.49 -0.82
N GLU A 20 6.13 3.44 -1.49
CA GLU A 20 7.15 4.31 -0.88
C GLU A 20 6.55 5.39 0.03
N LYS A 21 5.26 5.69 -0.16
CA LYS A 21 4.52 6.68 0.61
C LYS A 21 3.63 6.05 1.67
N VAL A 22 3.70 4.74 1.88
CA VAL A 22 2.95 4.09 2.97
C VAL A 22 3.65 4.37 4.30
N ALA A 23 2.93 5.01 5.21
CA ALA A 23 3.38 5.25 6.57
C ALA A 23 3.08 4.05 7.49
N MET A 24 1.90 3.45 7.32
CA MET A 24 1.41 2.38 8.20
C MET A 24 0.34 1.55 7.50
N VAL A 25 0.29 0.26 7.83
CA VAL A 25 -0.84 -0.64 7.52
C VAL A 25 -1.37 -1.16 8.85
N THR A 26 -2.68 -1.03 9.09
CA THR A 26 -3.31 -1.42 10.35
C THR A 26 -4.71 -1.97 10.11
N VAL A 27 -5.35 -2.50 11.15
CA VAL A 27 -6.75 -2.93 11.12
C VAL A 27 -7.56 -2.00 12.02
N VAL A 28 -8.64 -1.44 11.48
CA VAL A 28 -9.61 -0.63 12.23
C VAL A 28 -10.99 -1.23 12.02
N ASN A 29 -11.65 -1.64 13.10
CA ASN A 29 -12.97 -2.28 13.05
C ASN A 29 -13.05 -3.47 12.07
N GLY A 30 -12.00 -4.29 12.02
CA GLY A 30 -11.91 -5.45 11.12
C GLY A 30 -11.60 -5.12 9.65
N VAL A 31 -11.36 -3.86 9.31
CA VAL A 31 -11.00 -3.42 7.95
C VAL A 31 -9.53 -3.02 7.88
N THR A 32 -8.83 -3.51 6.87
CA THR A 32 -7.43 -3.15 6.63
C THR A 32 -7.33 -1.72 6.10
N MET A 33 -6.58 -0.88 6.80
CA MET A 33 -6.35 0.52 6.50
C MET A 33 -4.89 0.75 6.12
N ILE A 34 -4.66 1.34 4.95
CA ILE A 34 -3.36 1.81 4.52
C ILE A 34 -3.32 3.33 4.72
N ARG A 35 -2.39 3.80 5.54
CA ARG A 35 -2.14 5.23 5.75
C ARG A 35 -0.94 5.66 4.93
N THR A 36 -1.10 6.72 4.14
CA THR A 36 -0.03 7.27 3.29
C THR A 36 0.46 8.64 3.79
N THR A 37 1.73 8.93 3.54
CA THR A 37 2.35 10.26 3.72
C THR A 37 2.07 11.21 2.56
N ALA A 38 1.55 10.68 1.44
CA ALA A 38 1.07 11.47 0.32
C ALA A 38 -0.40 11.86 0.56
N GLY A 39 -0.71 13.16 0.55
CA GLY A 39 -2.08 13.69 0.52
C GLY A 39 -2.63 14.35 1.80
N GLY A 40 -1.92 15.33 2.38
CA GLY A 40 -2.37 16.04 3.59
C GLY A 40 -2.08 15.27 4.88
N GLU A 41 -2.69 15.64 6.02
CA GLU A 41 -2.56 14.88 7.28
C GLU A 41 -3.15 13.46 7.10
N TYR A 42 -2.28 12.54 6.68
CA TYR A 42 -2.46 11.10 6.70
C TYR A 42 -3.71 10.56 5.98
N ALA A 43 -3.75 10.77 4.65
CA ALA A 43 -4.73 10.10 3.79
C ALA A 43 -4.73 8.59 4.07
N SER A 44 -5.91 8.06 4.39
CA SER A 44 -6.10 6.66 4.77
C SER A 44 -7.06 6.00 3.80
N VAL A 45 -6.68 4.83 3.29
CA VAL A 45 -7.46 4.06 2.33
C VAL A 45 -7.81 2.71 2.95
N ALA A 46 -9.10 2.44 3.05
CA ALA A 46 -9.62 1.14 3.44
C ALA A 46 -9.54 0.17 2.26
N VAL A 47 -8.88 -0.97 2.43
CA VAL A 47 -8.69 -1.98 1.40
C VAL A 47 -9.22 -3.34 1.85
N GLN A 48 -9.62 -4.15 0.88
CA GLN A 48 -9.93 -5.55 1.10
C GLN A 48 -8.65 -6.37 1.26
N GLY A 49 -8.72 -7.42 2.06
CA GLY A 49 -7.63 -8.35 2.30
C GLY A 49 -7.07 -8.27 3.73
N ASP A 50 -6.36 -9.32 4.11
CA ASP A 50 -5.70 -9.42 5.40
C ASP A 50 -4.52 -8.44 5.52
N VAL A 51 -4.33 -7.87 6.73
CA VAL A 51 -3.32 -6.85 7.00
C VAL A 51 -1.89 -7.33 6.72
N ALA A 52 -1.58 -8.60 7.02
CA ALA A 52 -0.26 -9.17 6.79
C ALA A 52 0.01 -9.37 5.31
N VAL A 53 -1.01 -9.82 4.55
CA VAL A 53 -0.91 -9.97 3.09
C VAL A 53 -0.71 -8.61 2.42
N VAL A 54 -1.48 -7.60 2.83
CA VAL A 54 -1.35 -6.23 2.31
C VAL A 54 0.04 -5.65 2.61
N ALA A 55 0.51 -5.78 3.86
CA ALA A 55 1.84 -5.31 4.25
C ALA A 55 2.96 -6.02 3.47
N MET A 56 2.88 -7.34 3.32
CA MET A 56 3.83 -8.13 2.55
C MET A 56 3.87 -7.68 1.08
N HIS A 57 2.72 -7.46 0.46
CA HIS A 57 2.65 -7.04 -0.95
C HIS A 57 3.32 -5.68 -1.17
N LEU A 58 3.10 -4.73 -0.25
CA LEU A 58 3.76 -3.42 -0.27
C LEU A 58 5.28 -3.53 -0.07
N GLN A 59 5.72 -4.40 0.85
CA GLN A 59 7.14 -4.63 1.10
C GLN A 59 7.85 -5.29 -0.08
N MET A 60 7.20 -6.26 -0.74
CA MET A 60 7.72 -6.90 -1.95
C MET A 60 7.85 -5.89 -3.09
N ALA A 61 6.88 -4.98 -3.25
CA ALA A 61 6.95 -3.91 -4.25
C ALA A 61 8.17 -3.00 -4.02
N ASN A 62 8.38 -2.54 -2.79
CA ASN A 62 9.54 -1.71 -2.41
C ASN A 62 10.88 -2.46 -2.56
N SER A 63 10.91 -3.76 -2.27
CA SER A 63 12.15 -4.55 -2.31
C SER A 63 12.55 -4.91 -3.74
N ARG A 64 11.56 -5.16 -4.62
CA ARG A 64 11.80 -5.40 -6.04
C ARG A 64 12.33 -4.16 -6.77
N GLU A 65 11.81 -2.97 -6.47
CA GLU A 65 12.31 -1.72 -7.06
C GLU A 65 13.79 -1.51 -6.70
N ARG A 66 14.14 -1.63 -5.41
CA ARG A 66 15.54 -1.55 -4.95
C ARG A 66 16.47 -2.60 -5.57
N ALA A 67 15.97 -3.81 -5.84
CA ALA A 67 16.76 -4.85 -6.49
C ALA A 67 17.01 -4.54 -7.97
N LEU A 68 16.02 -3.98 -8.67
CA LEU A 68 16.16 -3.58 -10.07
C LEU A 68 17.09 -2.37 -10.24
N ASP A 69 16.99 -1.37 -9.37
CA ASP A 69 17.87 -0.19 -9.41
C ASP A 69 19.35 -0.58 -9.24
N LYS A 70 19.64 -1.56 -8.37
CA LYS A 70 21.00 -2.10 -8.19
C LYS A 70 21.53 -2.86 -9.40
N LEU A 71 20.66 -3.39 -10.27
CA LEU A 71 21.05 -4.09 -11.49
C LEU A 71 21.22 -3.14 -12.68
N ALA A 72 20.70 -1.92 -12.58
CA ALA A 72 20.77 -0.89 -13.61
C ALA A 72 21.92 0.11 -13.41
N GLN A 73 22.65 0.02 -12.29
CA GLN A 73 23.89 0.75 -11.99
C GLN A 73 25.12 -0.08 -12.38
#